data_AF-A0A444K293-F1
#
_entry.id   AF-A0A444K293-F1
#
_cell.length_a   1.000
_cell.length_b   1.000
_cell.length_c   1.000
_cell.angle_alpha   90.00
_cell.angle_beta   90.00
_cell.angle_gamma   90.00
#
_symmetry.space_group_name_H-M   'P 1'
#
loop_
_entity.id
_entity.type
_entity.pdbx_description
1 polymer ?
#
loop_
_entity_poly.entity_id
_entity_poly.type
_entity_poly.pdbx_seq_one_letter_code
_entity_poly.pdbx_strand_id
1 'polypeptide(L)'
;MITLKYFSAVRAAQKSQRPVAEMPPFDIYRLRSKGGIAARIAGFLLGDPRWLLALLRRFWPNPGFGNFLLVTKGADVRDILERGDEFETPYGPEMAELARGSNFILGMQDGAAYRQMKSAVLSAFPPAEVEATVRPIAERHSREIMTRASPGFDAIAGLMKIVPVRICRDYFGLQIDDETEFADWSIALSALFFSDPTANPTTRQLAVVGGDRLIKIIDRSIAAVREKANKDDRPLARLVALMDQGRLSLPDIHSIMLGMVAGFVPTNVLAGSNCLDVILSRTDARQAVDEALGAGDTGKLDRAIMEAMRFKPIWIGPWRYTRRDAVIGKGTRRERVVKAGTVVMPATLSAMFDPEIVQRPNAFDTSRPHRDYMVFGYGIHLCIGAEIARIQIGECIRALFSKPKLTRARGRAGKMVSVGAYPASLKVDFERSPLCRTAEQSMVTVVCPITRPMPLDAVRDNVADLGNPAIGEISAALDKVGTIHFTSLAVAPTGKDEKSGAETGALVLEISGDGSTDDVIAAIAQAIGHRLRPIFRDVCGLPD
;
A
#
# COMPACT_ATOMS: atom_id res chain seq x y z
N MET A 1 -9.12 -37.97 2.70
CA MET A 1 -10.06 -37.14 3.49
C MET A 1 -9.26 -35.95 4.04
N ILE A 2 -9.59 -34.71 3.67
CA ILE A 2 -8.83 -33.53 4.15
C ILE A 2 -9.22 -33.31 5.62
N THR A 3 -8.25 -33.37 6.53
CA THR A 3 -8.47 -33.05 7.95
C THR A 3 -8.19 -31.57 8.14
N LEU A 4 -9.23 -30.81 8.49
CA LEU A 4 -9.09 -29.38 8.76
C LEU A 4 -8.44 -29.13 10.12
N LYS A 5 -7.63 -28.08 10.18
CA LYS A 5 -7.00 -27.55 11.39
C LYS A 5 -8.06 -26.91 12.27
N TYR A 6 -8.13 -27.38 13.51
CA TYR A 6 -8.75 -26.67 14.62
C TYR A 6 -8.15 -27.22 15.91
N PHE A 7 -8.81 -26.99 17.05
CA PHE A 7 -8.17 -26.96 18.36
C PHE A 7 -7.22 -28.11 18.69
N SER A 8 -7.54 -29.37 18.33
CA SER A 8 -6.65 -30.51 18.58
C SER A 8 -5.34 -30.43 17.77
N ALA A 9 -5.41 -30.11 16.47
CA ALA A 9 -4.25 -29.96 15.60
C ALA A 9 -3.39 -28.75 16.02
N VAL A 10 -4.04 -27.63 16.39
CA VAL A 10 -3.33 -26.44 16.90
C VAL A 10 -2.57 -26.79 18.18
N ARG A 11 -3.24 -27.40 19.16
CA ARG A 11 -2.62 -27.80 20.43
C ARG A 11 -1.50 -28.82 20.22
N ALA A 12 -1.63 -29.74 19.27
CA ALA A 12 -0.58 -30.70 18.95
C ALA A 12 0.66 -30.01 18.35
N ALA A 13 0.45 -29.06 17.43
CA ALA A 13 1.53 -28.28 16.84
C ALA A 13 2.22 -27.34 17.84
N GLN A 14 1.47 -26.83 18.82
CA GLN A 14 2.00 -26.06 19.95
C GLN A 14 2.91 -26.89 20.85
N LYS A 15 2.53 -28.14 21.14
CA LYS A 15 3.33 -29.04 21.97
C LYS A 15 4.64 -29.47 21.31
N SER A 16 4.68 -29.57 19.98
CA SER A 16 5.86 -29.99 19.22
C SER A 16 6.70 -28.83 18.68
N GLN A 17 6.42 -27.60 19.13
CA GLN A 17 7.10 -26.38 18.70
C GLN A 17 8.58 -26.39 19.11
N ARG A 18 9.49 -26.24 18.13
CA ARG A 18 10.92 -26.06 18.42
C ARG A 18 11.23 -24.62 18.85
N PRO A 19 12.32 -24.39 19.60
CA PRO A 19 12.80 -23.05 19.90
C PRO A 19 13.09 -22.24 18.62
N VAL A 20 12.82 -20.93 18.65
CA VAL A 20 13.06 -20.03 17.50
C VAL A 20 14.51 -20.07 17.03
N ALA A 21 15.46 -20.20 17.97
CA ALA A 21 16.89 -20.28 17.68
C ALA A 21 17.29 -21.51 16.84
N GLU A 22 16.49 -22.57 16.84
CA GLU A 22 16.72 -23.80 16.07
C GLU A 22 15.98 -23.81 14.73
N MET A 23 15.22 -22.77 14.42
CA MET A 23 14.45 -22.68 13.18
C MET A 23 15.31 -22.15 12.03
N PRO A 24 15.11 -22.66 10.80
CA PRO A 24 15.68 -22.07 9.59
C PRO A 24 15.43 -20.55 9.48
N PRO A 25 16.34 -19.82 8.80
CA PRO A 25 16.16 -18.39 8.52
C PRO A 25 14.80 -18.09 7.89
N PHE A 26 14.30 -16.89 8.18
CA PHE A 26 13.03 -16.44 7.65
C PHE A 26 13.14 -16.24 6.13
N ASP A 27 12.28 -16.92 5.38
CA ASP A 27 12.13 -16.76 3.94
C ASP A 27 10.65 -16.92 3.58
N ILE A 28 10.00 -15.82 3.25
CA ILE A 28 8.57 -15.78 2.92
C ILE A 28 8.24 -16.62 1.68
N TYR A 29 9.19 -16.80 0.74
CA TYR A 29 8.97 -17.56 -0.48
C TYR A 29 8.76 -19.05 -0.23
N ARG A 30 9.10 -19.55 0.97
CA ARG A 30 8.76 -20.90 1.42
C ARG A 30 7.25 -21.13 1.56
N LEU A 31 6.42 -20.08 1.57
CA LEU A 31 4.96 -20.20 1.46
C LEU A 31 4.47 -20.57 0.06
N ARG A 32 5.31 -20.45 -0.99
CA ARG A 32 4.92 -20.89 -2.33
C ARG A 32 4.68 -22.39 -2.31
N SER A 33 3.46 -22.80 -2.65
CA SER A 33 3.16 -24.22 -2.83
C SER A 33 4.09 -24.79 -3.89
N LYS A 34 4.71 -25.95 -3.64
CA LYS A 34 5.40 -26.72 -4.69
C LYS A 34 4.37 -27.03 -5.77
N GLY A 35 4.50 -26.39 -6.93
CA GLY A 35 3.47 -26.33 -7.96
C GLY A 35 3.15 -27.69 -8.57
N GLY A 36 2.17 -28.39 -8.01
CA GLY A 36 1.53 -29.54 -8.63
C GLY A 36 0.38 -29.11 -9.55
N ILE A 37 0.02 -29.98 -10.50
CA ILE A 37 -1.10 -29.78 -11.45
C ILE A 37 -2.42 -29.53 -10.70
N ALA A 38 -2.66 -30.20 -9.57
CA ALA A 38 -3.84 -30.01 -8.72
C ALA A 38 -3.92 -28.60 -8.09
N ALA A 39 -2.80 -28.00 -7.68
CA ALA A 39 -2.77 -26.65 -7.12
C ALA A 39 -3.04 -25.58 -8.19
N ARG A 40 -2.63 -25.85 -9.45
CA ARG A 40 -2.94 -25.00 -10.61
C ARG A 40 -4.41 -25.10 -11.03
N ILE A 41 -5.00 -26.29 -11.01
CA ILE A 41 -6.44 -26.50 -11.29
C ILE A 41 -7.30 -25.87 -10.20
N ALA A 42 -6.93 -26.04 -8.93
CA ALA A 42 -7.58 -25.37 -7.81
C ALA A 42 -7.46 -23.84 -7.95
N GLY A 43 -6.27 -23.30 -8.25
CA GLY A 43 -6.08 -21.87 -8.49
C GLY A 43 -6.87 -21.31 -9.69
N PHE A 44 -7.10 -22.12 -10.73
CA PHE A 44 -7.92 -21.76 -11.88
C PHE A 44 -9.42 -21.75 -11.54
N LEU A 45 -9.92 -22.78 -10.86
CA LEU A 45 -11.32 -22.85 -10.39
C LEU A 45 -11.63 -21.82 -9.28
N LEU A 46 -10.60 -21.42 -8.51
CA LEU A 46 -10.66 -20.40 -7.46
C LEU A 46 -10.35 -18.98 -7.99
N GLY A 47 -10.02 -18.80 -9.27
CA GLY A 47 -9.66 -17.50 -9.85
C GLY A 47 -10.80 -16.49 -9.82
N ASP A 48 -12.03 -16.97 -10.04
CA ASP A 48 -13.29 -16.27 -9.76
C ASP A 48 -14.35 -17.30 -9.33
N PRO A 49 -14.48 -17.60 -8.02
CA PRO A 49 -15.40 -18.65 -7.56
C PRO A 49 -16.88 -18.23 -7.63
N ARG A 50 -17.20 -17.00 -8.07
CA ARG A 50 -18.56 -16.45 -8.01
C ARG A 50 -19.57 -17.27 -8.81
N TRP A 51 -19.20 -17.79 -9.97
CA TRP A 51 -20.10 -18.62 -10.78
C TRP A 51 -20.45 -19.94 -10.04
N LEU A 52 -19.46 -20.57 -9.40
CA LEU A 52 -19.66 -21.78 -8.61
C LEU A 52 -20.50 -21.47 -7.38
N LEU A 53 -20.20 -20.38 -6.67
CA LEU A 53 -20.98 -19.93 -5.52
C LEU A 53 -22.43 -19.60 -5.91
N ALA A 54 -22.67 -19.06 -7.10
CA ALA A 54 -24.03 -18.83 -7.61
C ALA A 54 -24.78 -20.14 -7.88
N LEU A 55 -24.10 -21.14 -8.46
CA LEU A 55 -24.66 -22.48 -8.68
C LEU A 55 -25.02 -23.14 -7.34
N LEU A 56 -24.08 -23.15 -6.39
CA LEU A 56 -24.29 -23.69 -5.04
C LEU A 56 -25.45 -22.97 -4.35
N ARG A 57 -25.45 -21.64 -4.35
CA ARG A 57 -26.54 -20.85 -3.75
C ARG A 57 -27.91 -21.21 -4.34
N ARG A 58 -28.00 -21.55 -5.63
CA ARG A 58 -29.26 -21.93 -6.28
C ARG A 58 -29.70 -23.36 -5.97
N PHE A 59 -28.78 -24.32 -6.04
CA PHE A 59 -29.14 -25.75 -6.05
C PHE A 59 -28.74 -26.50 -4.78
N TRP A 60 -27.65 -26.09 -4.13
CA TRP A 60 -27.12 -26.74 -2.93
C TRP A 60 -26.45 -25.71 -2.01
N PRO A 61 -27.22 -24.93 -1.22
CA PRO A 61 -26.71 -23.72 -0.57
C PRO A 61 -25.77 -23.99 0.62
N ASN A 62 -25.89 -25.17 1.24
CA ASN A 62 -25.18 -25.56 2.45
C ASN A 62 -24.40 -26.89 2.24
N PRO A 63 -23.49 -27.00 1.24
CA PRO A 63 -22.80 -28.25 0.96
C PRO A 63 -21.80 -28.56 2.08
N GLY A 64 -21.85 -29.80 2.57
CA GLY A 64 -20.97 -30.28 3.65
C GLY A 64 -20.09 -31.43 3.19
N PHE A 65 -18.83 -31.44 3.62
CA PHE A 65 -17.82 -32.43 3.27
C PHE A 65 -17.04 -32.83 4.53
N GLY A 66 -17.34 -34.01 5.09
CA GLY A 66 -16.80 -34.39 6.41
C GLY A 66 -17.16 -33.35 7.47
N ASN A 67 -16.17 -32.86 8.21
CA ASN A 67 -16.34 -31.82 9.24
C ASN A 67 -16.25 -30.38 8.68
N PHE A 68 -16.45 -30.19 7.38
CA PHE A 68 -16.49 -28.88 6.75
C PHE A 68 -17.89 -28.56 6.22
N LEU A 69 -18.34 -27.33 6.39
CA LEU A 69 -19.59 -26.82 5.86
C LEU A 69 -19.37 -25.47 5.18
N LEU A 70 -19.68 -25.38 3.89
CA LEU A 70 -19.76 -24.10 3.19
C LEU A 70 -21.19 -23.59 3.24
N VAL A 71 -21.38 -22.30 3.50
CA VAL A 71 -22.71 -21.68 3.58
C VAL A 71 -22.75 -20.50 2.62
N THR A 72 -23.66 -20.55 1.64
CA THR A 72 -23.64 -19.63 0.49
C THR A 72 -24.83 -18.68 0.41
N LYS A 73 -25.89 -18.93 1.18
CA LYS A 73 -27.10 -18.11 1.21
C LYS A 73 -26.93 -16.94 2.17
N GLY A 74 -27.27 -15.73 1.72
CA GLY A 74 -26.99 -14.49 2.43
C GLY A 74 -27.60 -14.43 3.82
N ALA A 75 -28.83 -14.93 3.97
CA ALA A 75 -29.52 -14.96 5.26
C ALA A 75 -28.81 -15.88 6.30
N ASP A 76 -28.37 -17.09 5.92
CA ASP A 76 -27.64 -18.00 6.82
C ASP A 76 -26.24 -17.46 7.12
N VAL A 77 -25.59 -16.84 6.12
CA VAL A 77 -24.27 -16.23 6.32
C VAL A 77 -24.35 -15.16 7.40
N ARG A 78 -25.37 -14.29 7.39
CA ARG A 78 -25.59 -13.29 8.44
C ARG A 78 -25.92 -13.95 9.79
N ASP A 79 -26.86 -14.90 9.81
CA ASP A 79 -27.26 -15.64 11.02
C ASP A 79 -26.06 -16.29 11.74
N ILE A 80 -25.22 -17.02 11.00
CA ILE A 80 -24.02 -17.67 11.54
C ILE A 80 -23.01 -16.67 12.09
N LEU A 81 -22.87 -15.50 11.44
CA LEU A 81 -21.94 -14.46 11.88
C LEU A 81 -22.44 -13.68 13.11
N GLU A 82 -23.75 -13.67 13.37
CA GLU A 82 -24.35 -13.09 14.58
C GLU A 82 -24.28 -14.03 15.78
N ARG A 83 -24.36 -15.35 15.55
CA ARG A 83 -24.39 -16.39 16.59
C ARG A 83 -23.00 -16.86 17.00
N GLY A 84 -22.19 -15.90 17.49
CA GLY A 84 -20.78 -16.14 17.86
C GLY A 84 -20.57 -17.12 19.03
N ASP A 85 -21.58 -17.36 19.86
CA ASP A 85 -21.53 -18.33 20.95
C ASP A 85 -21.63 -19.79 20.48
N GLU A 86 -22.27 -20.02 19.34
CA GLU A 86 -22.37 -21.32 18.68
C GLU A 86 -21.31 -21.50 17.60
N PHE A 87 -21.04 -20.44 16.85
CA PHE A 87 -20.07 -20.39 15.76
C PHE A 87 -18.91 -19.47 16.14
N GLU A 88 -17.93 -20.04 16.83
CA GLU A 88 -16.80 -19.30 17.37
C GLU A 88 -15.73 -19.01 16.31
N THR A 89 -14.93 -17.97 16.55
CA THR A 89 -13.69 -17.74 15.80
C THR A 89 -12.61 -18.76 16.21
N PRO A 90 -11.95 -19.47 15.27
CA PRO A 90 -11.01 -20.53 15.61
C PRO A 90 -9.58 -20.05 15.91
N TYR A 91 -9.30 -18.75 15.85
CA TYR A 91 -7.93 -18.19 15.81
C TYR A 91 -7.31 -17.96 17.19
N GLY A 92 -8.11 -17.90 18.25
CA GLY A 92 -7.70 -17.47 19.59
C GLY A 92 -6.44 -18.15 20.16
N PRO A 93 -6.29 -19.49 20.07
CA PRO A 93 -5.12 -20.16 20.63
C PRO A 93 -3.78 -19.75 19.99
N GLU A 94 -3.76 -19.52 18.67
CA GLU A 94 -2.54 -19.12 17.97
C GLU A 94 -2.24 -17.64 18.19
N MET A 95 -3.28 -16.79 18.25
CA MET A 95 -3.12 -15.38 18.60
C MET A 95 -2.58 -15.22 20.03
N ALA A 96 -3.11 -15.98 20.99
CA ALA A 96 -2.64 -15.96 22.37
C ALA A 96 -1.20 -16.47 22.52
N GLU A 97 -0.85 -17.53 21.81
CA GLU A 97 0.52 -18.06 21.79
C GLU A 97 1.53 -17.02 21.29
N LEU A 98 1.26 -16.44 20.11
CA LEU A 98 2.19 -15.49 19.49
C LEU A 98 2.33 -14.18 20.27
N ALA A 99 1.27 -13.78 20.98
CA ALA A 99 1.25 -12.62 21.87
C ALA A 99 1.63 -12.92 23.32
N ARG A 100 2.27 -14.08 23.59
CA ARG A 100 2.82 -14.44 24.91
C ARG A 100 1.78 -14.50 26.04
N GLY A 101 0.56 -14.93 25.72
CA GLY A 101 -0.46 -15.33 26.68
C GLY A 101 -1.76 -14.52 26.64
N SER A 102 -1.80 -13.37 25.97
CA SER A 102 -3.05 -12.59 25.80
C SER A 102 -3.62 -12.74 24.40
N ASN A 103 -4.95 -12.84 24.30
CA ASN A 103 -5.65 -13.00 23.02
C ASN A 103 -6.06 -11.63 22.45
N PHE A 104 -6.07 -11.50 21.13
CA PHE A 104 -6.58 -10.32 20.44
C PHE A 104 -8.09 -10.44 20.19
N ILE A 105 -8.82 -9.31 20.16
CA ILE A 105 -10.30 -9.27 20.03
C ILE A 105 -10.89 -10.10 18.89
N LEU A 106 -10.13 -10.32 17.81
CA LEU A 106 -10.57 -11.12 16.67
C LEU A 106 -10.67 -12.63 16.99
N GLY A 107 -9.84 -13.12 17.91
CA GLY A 107 -9.83 -14.51 18.37
C GLY A 107 -10.65 -14.76 19.63
N MET A 108 -11.35 -13.76 20.15
CA MET A 108 -12.15 -13.84 21.38
C MET A 108 -13.64 -14.04 21.05
N GLN A 109 -14.40 -14.56 22.02
CA GLN A 109 -15.87 -14.59 21.94
C GLN A 109 -16.47 -13.43 22.75
N ASP A 110 -17.75 -13.12 22.54
CA ASP A 110 -18.40 -12.09 23.34
C ASP A 110 -18.38 -12.46 24.84
N GLY A 111 -18.10 -11.45 25.68
CA GLY A 111 -17.83 -11.62 27.10
C GLY A 111 -17.20 -10.37 27.69
N ALA A 112 -17.00 -10.36 29.01
CA ALA A 112 -16.39 -9.23 29.72
C ALA A 112 -14.97 -8.94 29.22
N ALA A 113 -14.16 -10.00 29.05
CA ALA A 113 -12.79 -9.89 28.54
C ALA A 113 -12.75 -9.29 27.12
N TYR A 114 -13.65 -9.71 26.22
CA TYR A 114 -13.73 -9.14 24.88
C TYR A 114 -14.11 -7.66 24.91
N ARG A 115 -15.11 -7.26 25.72
CA ARG A 115 -15.51 -5.86 25.86
C ARG A 115 -14.38 -4.99 26.41
N GLN A 116 -13.64 -5.49 27.40
CA GLN A 116 -12.48 -4.80 27.96
C GLN A 116 -11.37 -4.61 26.92
N MET A 117 -10.99 -5.69 26.23
CA MET A 117 -9.95 -5.63 25.20
C MET A 117 -10.38 -4.72 24.04
N LYS A 118 -11.63 -4.82 23.58
CA LYS A 118 -12.18 -3.93 22.54
C LYS A 118 -12.15 -2.47 22.97
N SER A 119 -12.52 -2.18 24.22
CA SER A 119 -12.43 -0.82 24.77
C SER A 119 -11.00 -0.30 24.76
N ALA A 120 -10.01 -1.13 25.11
CA ALA A 120 -8.60 -0.75 25.06
C ALA A 120 -8.14 -0.45 23.62
N VAL A 121 -8.49 -1.31 22.66
CA VAL A 121 -8.17 -1.08 21.24
C VAL A 121 -8.81 0.20 20.72
N LEU A 122 -10.09 0.45 20.99
CA LEU A 122 -10.79 1.66 20.54
C LEU A 122 -10.28 2.94 21.24
N SER A 123 -9.74 2.82 22.46
CA SER A 123 -9.11 3.94 23.15
C SER A 123 -7.74 4.28 22.56
N ALA A 124 -6.98 3.26 22.14
CA ALA A 124 -5.68 3.44 21.51
C ALA A 124 -5.78 3.84 20.03
N PHE A 125 -6.79 3.35 19.32
CA PHE A 125 -7.08 3.60 17.90
C PHE A 125 -8.49 4.20 17.71
N PRO A 126 -8.73 5.46 18.12
CA PRO A 126 -10.04 6.10 17.98
C PRO A 126 -10.46 6.22 16.51
N PRO A 127 -11.62 5.67 16.09
CA PRO A 127 -12.07 5.80 14.69
C PRO A 127 -12.22 7.25 14.23
N ALA A 128 -12.58 8.16 15.15
CA ALA A 128 -12.83 9.57 14.85
C ALA A 128 -11.59 10.34 14.37
N GLU A 129 -10.38 9.92 14.75
CA GLU A 129 -9.15 10.64 14.37
C GLU A 129 -8.54 10.12 13.05
N VAL A 130 -9.00 8.95 12.58
CA VAL A 130 -8.37 8.25 11.45
C VAL A 130 -8.36 9.11 10.20
N GLU A 131 -9.48 9.78 9.88
CA GLU A 131 -9.58 10.65 8.71
C GLU A 131 -8.58 11.81 8.78
N ALA A 132 -8.47 12.49 9.93
CA ALA A 132 -7.59 13.65 10.11
C ALA A 132 -6.10 13.29 10.25
N THR A 133 -5.79 12.09 10.77
CA THR A 133 -4.41 11.70 11.11
C THR A 133 -3.82 10.73 10.10
N VAL A 134 -4.57 9.69 9.71
CA VAL A 134 -4.07 8.62 8.84
C VAL A 134 -4.10 9.01 7.37
N ARG A 135 -5.12 9.76 6.90
CA ARG A 135 -5.20 10.15 5.48
C ARG A 135 -3.99 10.96 5.02
N PRO A 136 -3.55 12.01 5.74
CA PRO A 136 -2.37 12.77 5.32
C PRO A 136 -1.08 11.91 5.30
N ILE A 137 -0.98 10.92 6.19
CA ILE A 137 0.15 9.97 6.22
C ILE A 137 0.09 9.08 4.97
N ALA A 138 -1.06 8.47 4.68
CA ALA A 138 -1.26 7.59 3.54
C ALA A 138 -1.05 8.33 2.20
N GLU A 139 -1.61 9.55 2.07
CA GLU A 139 -1.46 10.41 0.90
C GLU A 139 0.02 10.76 0.67
N ARG A 140 0.71 11.26 1.71
CA ARG A 140 2.13 11.63 1.62
C ARG A 140 2.97 10.47 1.11
N HIS A 141 2.88 9.31 1.76
CA HIS A 141 3.69 8.14 1.40
C HIS A 141 3.36 7.62 0.01
N SER A 142 2.07 7.55 -0.34
CA SER A 142 1.64 7.09 -1.66
C SER A 142 2.14 8.03 -2.77
N ARG A 143 2.03 9.35 -2.55
CA ARG A 143 2.50 10.37 -3.48
C ARG A 143 4.02 10.32 -3.64
N GLU A 144 4.78 10.26 -2.55
CA GLU A 144 6.25 10.18 -2.59
C GLU A 144 6.75 8.96 -3.38
N ILE A 145 6.15 7.79 -3.14
CA ILE A 145 6.45 6.56 -3.89
C ILE A 145 6.16 6.78 -5.38
N MET A 146 4.98 7.32 -5.71
CA MET A 146 4.57 7.49 -7.10
C MET A 146 5.33 8.61 -7.81
N THR A 147 5.84 9.64 -7.12
CA THR A 147 6.74 10.65 -7.71
C THR A 147 8.01 10.00 -8.27
N ARG A 148 8.55 8.99 -7.60
CA ARG A 148 9.77 8.27 -8.01
C ARG A 148 9.50 7.08 -8.92
N ALA A 149 8.24 6.70 -9.12
CA ALA A 149 7.86 5.55 -9.93
C ALA A 149 8.09 5.80 -11.44
N SER A 150 8.66 4.80 -12.12
CA SER A 150 8.84 4.76 -13.57
C SER A 150 7.93 3.70 -14.22
N PRO A 151 7.74 3.70 -15.55
CA PRO A 151 7.08 2.60 -16.25
C PRO A 151 7.70 1.24 -15.86
N GLY A 152 6.87 0.20 -15.79
CA GLY A 152 7.22 -1.11 -15.22
C GLY A 152 7.20 -1.17 -13.69
N PHE A 153 6.63 -0.17 -13.01
CA PHE A 153 6.52 -0.11 -11.55
C PHE A 153 5.72 -1.30 -10.99
N ASP A 154 6.21 -1.91 -9.91
CA ASP A 154 5.47 -2.95 -9.19
C ASP A 154 4.52 -2.32 -8.17
N ALA A 155 3.24 -2.22 -8.55
CA ALA A 155 2.22 -1.58 -7.72
C ALA A 155 1.98 -2.31 -6.39
N ILE A 156 2.26 -3.60 -6.32
CA ILE A 156 2.05 -4.38 -5.10
C ILE A 156 3.26 -4.25 -4.20
N ALA A 157 4.43 -4.65 -4.70
CA ALA A 157 5.64 -4.67 -3.90
C ALA A 157 6.10 -3.25 -3.51
N GLY A 158 5.93 -2.27 -4.40
CA GLY A 158 6.42 -0.91 -4.21
C GLY A 158 5.43 0.05 -3.55
N LEU A 159 4.13 -0.24 -3.55
CA LEU A 159 3.09 0.67 -3.04
C LEU A 159 2.14 -0.01 -2.05
N MET A 160 1.37 -1.01 -2.48
CA MET A 160 0.36 -1.66 -1.62
C MET A 160 0.97 -2.36 -0.40
N LYS A 161 2.19 -2.88 -0.52
CA LYS A 161 2.94 -3.49 0.59
C LYS A 161 3.58 -2.47 1.52
N ILE A 162 4.03 -1.35 0.99
CA ILE A 162 4.88 -0.39 1.72
C ILE A 162 4.07 0.63 2.51
N VAL A 163 3.01 1.19 1.93
CA VAL A 163 2.23 2.26 2.58
C VAL A 163 1.62 1.80 3.93
N PRO A 164 1.02 0.60 4.07
CA PRO A 164 0.57 0.12 5.37
C PRO A 164 1.67 0.05 6.42
N VAL A 165 2.89 -0.36 6.04
CA VAL A 165 4.03 -0.44 6.96
C VAL A 165 4.45 0.95 7.45
N ARG A 166 4.46 1.94 6.56
CA ARG A 166 4.74 3.33 6.94
C ARG A 166 3.66 3.93 7.83
N ILE A 167 2.40 3.53 7.67
CA ILE A 167 1.33 3.88 8.62
C ILE A 167 1.59 3.22 9.99
N CYS A 168 2.07 1.97 10.05
CA CYS A 168 2.49 1.36 11.32
C CYS A 168 3.65 2.13 11.98
N ARG A 169 4.58 2.70 11.20
CA ARG A 169 5.65 3.56 11.74
C ARG A 169 5.10 4.88 12.27
N ASP A 170 4.40 5.63 11.42
CA ASP A 170 4.06 7.04 11.67
C ASP A 170 2.81 7.20 12.54
N TYR A 171 1.82 6.33 12.37
CA TYR A 171 0.58 6.34 13.15
C TYR A 171 0.65 5.36 14.32
N PHE A 172 0.93 4.07 14.12
CA PHE A 172 0.87 3.11 15.25
C PHE A 172 1.99 3.38 16.27
N GLY A 173 3.11 3.99 15.83
CA GLY A 173 4.22 4.36 16.69
C GLY A 173 5.31 3.29 16.80
N LEU A 174 5.44 2.42 15.80
CA LEU A 174 6.45 1.34 15.78
C LEU A 174 7.79 1.81 15.19
N GLN A 175 8.90 1.35 15.78
CA GLN A 175 10.26 1.52 15.29
C GLN A 175 10.59 0.43 14.25
N ILE A 176 10.33 0.72 12.98
CA ILE A 176 10.47 -0.22 11.85
C ILE A 176 11.72 0.11 11.05
N ASP A 177 12.70 -0.79 11.07
CA ASP A 177 13.98 -0.64 10.37
C ASP A 177 13.86 -0.97 8.87
N ASP A 178 13.35 -2.16 8.56
CA ASP A 178 13.13 -2.62 7.18
C ASP A 178 11.63 -2.80 6.89
N GLU A 179 11.13 -2.08 5.89
CA GLU A 179 9.71 -2.07 5.52
C GLU A 179 9.26 -3.40 4.91
N THR A 180 10.16 -4.06 4.17
CA THR A 180 9.86 -5.31 3.45
C THR A 180 9.84 -6.50 4.40
N GLU A 181 10.84 -6.61 5.27
CA GLU A 181 10.90 -7.66 6.28
C GLU A 181 9.73 -7.57 7.26
N PHE A 182 9.40 -6.36 7.73
CA PHE A 182 8.24 -6.15 8.61
C PHE A 182 6.94 -6.61 7.96
N ALA A 183 6.73 -6.24 6.68
CA ALA A 183 5.58 -6.71 5.93
C ALA A 183 5.58 -8.24 5.80
N ASP A 184 6.71 -8.87 5.48
CA ASP A 184 6.78 -10.32 5.30
C ASP A 184 6.55 -11.09 6.61
N TRP A 185 7.08 -10.62 7.74
CA TRP A 185 6.77 -11.18 9.05
C TRP A 185 5.27 -11.09 9.35
N SER A 186 4.65 -9.93 9.10
CA SER A 186 3.21 -9.76 9.30
C SER A 186 2.38 -10.68 8.39
N ILE A 187 2.80 -10.87 7.13
CA ILE A 187 2.15 -11.79 6.17
C ILE A 187 2.23 -13.23 6.68
N ALA A 188 3.34 -13.66 7.27
CA ALA A 188 3.48 -14.99 7.83
C ALA A 188 2.47 -15.25 8.97
N LEU A 189 2.26 -14.28 9.86
CA LEU A 189 1.24 -14.38 10.93
C LEU A 189 -0.16 -14.48 10.33
N SER A 190 -0.49 -13.59 9.39
CA SER A 190 -1.79 -13.57 8.72
C SER A 190 -2.05 -14.88 7.96
N ALA A 191 -1.02 -15.47 7.34
CA ALA A 191 -1.10 -16.77 6.68
C ALA A 191 -1.46 -17.89 7.65
N LEU A 192 -0.87 -17.90 8.86
CA LEU A 192 -1.20 -18.87 9.90
C LEU A 192 -2.65 -18.76 10.36
N PHE A 193 -3.12 -17.53 10.59
CA PHE A 193 -4.46 -17.28 11.11
C PHE A 193 -5.55 -17.56 10.07
N PHE A 194 -5.37 -17.11 8.82
CA PHE A 194 -6.48 -17.03 7.86
C PHE A 194 -6.33 -17.95 6.66
N SER A 195 -5.11 -18.38 6.33
CA SER A 195 -4.80 -19.11 5.08
C SER A 195 -4.21 -20.50 5.30
N ASP A 196 -4.23 -21.04 6.53
CA ASP A 196 -3.68 -22.36 6.88
C ASP A 196 -4.75 -23.33 7.42
N PRO A 197 -5.72 -23.75 6.58
CA PRO A 197 -6.79 -24.65 7.02
C PRO A 197 -6.31 -26.07 7.31
N THR A 198 -5.04 -26.43 7.07
CA THR A 198 -4.52 -27.80 7.18
C THR A 198 -3.30 -27.94 8.09
N ALA A 199 -2.97 -26.92 8.89
CA ALA A 199 -1.84 -26.94 9.84
C ALA A 199 -0.48 -27.21 9.17
N ASN A 200 -0.16 -26.46 8.11
CA ASN A 200 1.09 -26.58 7.39
C ASN A 200 2.28 -26.22 8.30
N PRO A 201 3.25 -27.14 8.52
CA PRO A 201 4.39 -26.88 9.38
C PRO A 201 5.24 -25.68 8.94
N THR A 202 5.37 -25.44 7.64
CA THR A 202 6.13 -24.31 7.09
C THR A 202 5.46 -22.99 7.44
N THR A 203 4.14 -22.90 7.29
CA THR A 203 3.39 -21.69 7.63
C THR A 203 3.54 -21.36 9.12
N ARG A 204 3.41 -22.38 9.98
CA ARG A 204 3.60 -22.22 11.43
C ARG A 204 5.02 -21.80 11.80
N GLN A 205 6.04 -22.41 11.20
CA GLN A 205 7.42 -22.05 11.44
C GLN A 205 7.69 -20.57 11.10
N LEU A 206 7.25 -20.11 9.92
CA LEU A 206 7.43 -18.73 9.51
C LEU A 206 6.68 -17.76 10.43
N ALA A 207 5.45 -18.09 10.82
CA ALA A 207 4.66 -17.27 11.71
C ALA A 207 5.27 -17.12 13.10
N VAL A 208 5.88 -18.18 13.65
CA VAL A 208 6.53 -18.11 14.96
C VAL A 208 7.84 -17.32 14.90
N VAL A 209 8.65 -17.49 13.86
CA VAL A 209 9.85 -16.65 13.65
C VAL A 209 9.45 -15.19 13.43
N GLY A 210 8.49 -14.91 12.55
CA GLY A 210 8.01 -13.56 12.29
C GLY A 210 7.37 -12.91 13.52
N GLY A 211 6.65 -13.69 14.32
CA GLY A 211 6.01 -13.22 15.55
C GLY A 211 7.03 -12.79 16.59
N ASP A 212 8.09 -13.57 16.78
CA ASP A 212 9.20 -13.20 17.65
C ASP A 212 9.89 -11.90 17.20
N ARG A 213 10.10 -11.71 15.89
CA ARG A 213 10.68 -10.46 15.34
C ARG A 213 9.78 -9.26 15.56
N LEU A 214 8.47 -9.40 15.33
CA LEU A 214 7.50 -8.34 15.57
C LEU A 214 7.38 -7.98 17.06
N ILE A 215 7.44 -8.97 17.96
CA ILE A 215 7.47 -8.71 19.41
C ILE A 215 8.70 -7.88 19.78
N LYS A 216 9.89 -8.22 19.28
CA LYS A 216 11.11 -7.43 19.56
C LYS A 216 10.98 -5.98 19.08
N ILE A 217 10.31 -5.75 17.95
CA ILE A 217 10.01 -4.40 17.47
C ILE A 217 9.06 -3.68 18.41
N ILE A 218 8.00 -4.35 18.87
CA ILE A 218 7.06 -3.78 19.84
C ILE A 218 7.79 -3.43 21.14
N ASP A 219 8.60 -4.34 21.69
CA ASP A 219 9.37 -4.12 22.93
C ASP A 219 10.32 -2.92 22.81
N ARG A 220 11.09 -2.84 21.72
CA ARG A 220 11.95 -1.67 21.44
C ARG A 220 11.15 -0.39 21.29
N SER A 221 9.97 -0.46 20.68
CA SER A 221 9.09 0.71 20.50
C SER A 221 8.50 1.18 21.84
N ILE A 222 8.16 0.25 22.75
CA ILE A 222 7.75 0.57 24.12
C ILE A 222 8.89 1.26 24.88
N ALA A 223 10.12 0.75 24.78
CA ALA A 223 11.29 1.39 25.39
C ALA A 223 11.48 2.83 24.86
N ALA A 224 11.39 3.03 23.54
CA ALA A 224 11.50 4.35 22.93
C ALA A 224 10.37 5.31 23.35
N VAL A 225 9.16 4.81 23.61
CA VAL A 225 8.07 5.63 24.17
C VAL A 225 8.41 6.07 25.59
N ARG A 226 8.97 5.19 26.41
CA ARG A 226 9.33 5.48 27.81
C ARG A 226 10.50 6.45 27.95
N GLU A 227 11.42 6.46 26.99
CA GLU A 227 12.57 7.39 26.98
C GLU A 227 12.18 8.82 26.57
N LYS A 228 11.08 9.00 25.85
CA LYS A 228 10.65 10.33 25.37
C LYS A 228 10.03 11.16 26.49
N ALA A 229 10.56 12.36 26.71
CA ALA A 229 10.01 13.35 27.64
C ALA A 229 8.77 14.09 27.10
N ASN A 230 8.56 14.10 25.78
CA ASN A 230 7.44 14.78 25.13
C ASN A 230 6.18 13.90 25.09
N LYS A 231 5.00 14.53 25.09
CA LYS A 231 3.71 13.85 24.91
C LYS A 231 3.66 13.18 23.52
N ASP A 232 3.73 11.86 23.51
CA ASP A 232 3.45 11.02 22.33
C ASP A 232 2.01 10.52 22.43
N ASP A 233 1.17 10.88 21.46
CA ASP A 233 -0.24 10.50 21.44
C ASP A 233 -0.55 9.41 20.41
N ARG A 234 0.47 8.70 19.93
CA ARG A 234 0.27 7.58 19.00
C ARG A 234 -0.30 6.36 19.73
N PRO A 235 -1.07 5.48 19.04
CA PRO A 235 -1.63 4.26 19.59
C PRO A 235 -0.75 3.46 20.54
N LEU A 236 0.52 3.18 20.20
CA LEU A 236 1.41 2.47 21.12
C LEU A 236 1.64 3.24 22.43
N ALA A 237 1.83 4.55 22.37
CA ALA A 237 2.04 5.37 23.56
C ALA A 237 0.79 5.40 24.46
N ARG A 238 -0.41 5.47 23.86
CA ARG A 238 -1.68 5.33 24.59
C ARG A 238 -1.82 3.97 25.27
N LEU A 239 -1.39 2.88 24.62
CA LEU A 239 -1.37 1.54 25.23
C LEU A 239 -0.38 1.45 26.40
N VAL A 240 0.81 2.03 26.27
CA VAL A 240 1.79 2.10 27.37
C VAL A 240 1.20 2.88 28.55
N ALA A 241 0.53 4.01 28.31
CA ALA A 241 -0.13 4.76 29.37
C ALA A 241 -1.23 3.95 30.09
N LEU A 242 -2.00 3.14 29.36
CA LEU A 242 -2.99 2.23 29.96
C LEU A 242 -2.33 1.12 30.80
N MET A 243 -1.17 0.62 30.38
CA MET A 243 -0.40 -0.35 31.16
C MET A 243 0.18 0.28 32.43
N ASP A 244 0.69 1.50 32.36
CA ASP A 244 1.23 2.22 33.53
C ASP A 244 0.12 2.54 34.56
N GLN A 245 -1.14 2.65 34.11
CA GLN A 245 -2.32 2.74 34.98
C GLN A 245 -2.81 1.39 35.54
N GLY A 246 -2.14 0.28 35.23
CA GLY A 246 -2.53 -1.06 35.64
C GLY A 246 -3.79 -1.60 34.93
N ARG A 247 -4.22 -0.97 33.83
CA ARG A 247 -5.42 -1.38 33.07
C ARG A 247 -5.13 -2.43 32.00
N LEU A 248 -3.86 -2.56 31.59
CA LEU A 248 -3.36 -3.53 30.64
C LEU A 248 -2.07 -4.17 31.17
N SER A 249 -1.84 -5.41 30.77
CA SER A 249 -0.56 -6.09 30.95
C SER A 249 0.32 -5.96 29.69
N LEU A 250 1.61 -6.26 29.80
CA LEU A 250 2.51 -6.29 28.64
C LEU A 250 2.03 -7.29 27.55
N PRO A 251 1.60 -8.52 27.88
CA PRO A 251 0.95 -9.40 26.91
C PRO A 251 -0.27 -8.78 26.21
N ASP A 252 -1.04 -7.92 26.88
CA ASP A 252 -2.17 -7.23 26.24
C ASP A 252 -1.69 -6.21 25.20
N ILE A 253 -0.60 -5.47 25.47
CA ILE A 253 0.00 -4.60 24.45
C ILE A 253 0.50 -5.43 23.27
N HIS A 254 1.19 -6.56 23.54
CA HIS A 254 1.65 -7.49 22.50
C HIS A 254 0.50 -7.99 21.65
N SER A 255 -0.62 -8.42 22.25
CA SER A 255 -1.77 -8.96 21.54
C SER A 255 -2.49 -7.90 20.71
N ILE A 256 -2.67 -6.69 21.24
CA ILE A 256 -3.25 -5.57 20.51
C ILE A 256 -2.38 -5.19 19.31
N MET A 257 -1.08 -4.98 19.52
CA MET A 257 -0.19 -4.52 18.45
C MET A 257 0.04 -5.59 17.38
N LEU A 258 0.27 -6.85 17.76
CA LEU A 258 0.36 -7.95 16.79
C LEU A 258 -0.96 -8.14 16.03
N GLY A 259 -2.09 -8.11 16.74
CA GLY A 259 -3.41 -8.25 16.13
C GLY A 259 -3.71 -7.14 15.12
N MET A 260 -3.40 -5.89 15.48
CA MET A 260 -3.56 -4.74 14.59
C MET A 260 -2.61 -4.82 13.39
N VAL A 261 -1.33 -5.19 13.58
CA VAL A 261 -0.35 -5.32 12.48
C VAL A 261 -0.72 -6.46 11.52
N ALA A 262 -0.97 -7.67 12.04
CA ALA A 262 -1.29 -8.85 11.24
C ALA A 262 -2.68 -8.76 10.57
N GLY A 263 -3.58 -7.97 11.16
CA GLY A 263 -4.91 -7.65 10.62
C GLY A 263 -4.96 -6.43 9.70
N PHE A 264 -3.86 -5.69 9.55
CA PHE A 264 -3.78 -4.49 8.71
C PHE A 264 -2.85 -4.65 7.51
N VAL A 265 -1.54 -4.89 7.72
CA VAL A 265 -0.57 -4.88 6.62
C VAL A 265 -0.89 -5.95 5.55
N PRO A 266 -1.06 -7.24 5.91
CA PRO A 266 -1.25 -8.30 4.92
C PRO A 266 -2.65 -8.28 4.28
N THR A 267 -3.66 -7.94 5.06
CA THR A 267 -5.07 -7.88 4.62
C THR A 267 -5.29 -6.70 3.69
N ASN A 268 -4.62 -5.57 3.92
CA ASN A 268 -4.66 -4.43 3.01
C ASN A 268 -3.89 -4.69 1.71
N VAL A 269 -2.76 -5.39 1.77
CA VAL A 269 -2.07 -5.85 0.56
C VAL A 269 -3.02 -6.71 -0.27
N LEU A 270 -3.71 -7.67 0.35
CA LEU A 270 -4.72 -8.50 -0.31
C LEU A 270 -5.86 -7.66 -0.90
N ALA A 271 -6.50 -6.83 -0.08
CA ALA A 271 -7.67 -6.05 -0.45
C ALA A 271 -7.35 -5.02 -1.54
N GLY A 272 -6.30 -4.23 -1.35
CA GLY A 272 -5.85 -3.21 -2.29
C GLY A 272 -5.37 -3.80 -3.61
N SER A 273 -4.64 -4.92 -3.59
CA SER A 273 -4.19 -5.60 -4.81
C SER A 273 -5.36 -6.22 -5.59
N ASN A 274 -6.31 -6.85 -4.89
CA ASN A 274 -7.51 -7.40 -5.53
C ASN A 274 -8.42 -6.29 -6.07
N CYS A 275 -8.56 -5.19 -5.34
CA CYS A 275 -9.27 -3.99 -5.78
C CYS A 275 -8.64 -3.45 -7.08
N LEU A 276 -7.32 -3.25 -7.10
CA LEU A 276 -6.58 -2.82 -8.29
C LEU A 276 -6.76 -3.80 -9.46
N ASP A 277 -6.70 -5.11 -9.20
CA ASP A 277 -6.91 -6.14 -10.20
C ASP A 277 -8.31 -6.05 -10.83
N VAL A 278 -9.34 -5.76 -10.05
CA VAL A 278 -10.71 -5.54 -10.53
C VAL A 278 -10.80 -4.26 -11.37
N ILE A 279 -10.28 -3.14 -10.87
CA ILE A 279 -10.31 -1.84 -11.56
C ILE A 279 -9.59 -1.93 -12.92
N LEU A 280 -8.45 -2.63 -12.99
CA LEU A 280 -7.68 -2.80 -14.22
C LEU A 280 -8.26 -3.85 -15.17
N SER A 281 -9.25 -4.66 -14.75
CA SER A 281 -9.83 -5.72 -15.58
C SER A 281 -11.27 -5.45 -16.01
N ARG A 282 -11.93 -4.46 -15.40
CA ARG A 282 -13.32 -4.12 -15.68
C ARG A 282 -13.47 -2.66 -16.09
N THR A 283 -14.10 -2.44 -17.23
CA THR A 283 -14.33 -1.10 -17.77
C THR A 283 -15.23 -0.24 -16.88
N ASP A 284 -16.28 -0.82 -16.29
CA ASP A 284 -17.20 -0.10 -15.40
C ASP A 284 -16.53 0.35 -14.09
N ALA A 285 -15.71 -0.52 -13.49
CA ALA A 285 -14.89 -0.19 -12.33
C ALA A 285 -13.85 0.89 -12.66
N ARG A 286 -13.19 0.77 -13.82
CA ARG A 286 -12.23 1.77 -14.31
C ARG A 286 -12.89 3.14 -14.48
N GLN A 287 -14.03 3.18 -15.16
CA GLN A 287 -14.79 4.41 -15.39
C GLN A 287 -15.20 5.08 -14.07
N ALA A 288 -15.72 4.32 -13.10
CA ALA A 288 -16.11 4.88 -11.81
C ALA A 288 -14.94 5.52 -11.04
N VAL A 289 -13.74 4.93 -11.12
CA VAL A 289 -12.52 5.49 -10.51
C VAL A 289 -12.07 6.74 -11.27
N ASP A 290 -12.01 6.70 -12.60
CA ASP A 290 -11.59 7.83 -13.42
C ASP A 290 -12.55 9.03 -13.24
N GLU A 291 -13.87 8.79 -13.17
CA GLU A 291 -14.88 9.82 -12.88
C GLU A 291 -14.73 10.43 -11.49
N ALA A 292 -14.48 9.61 -10.46
CA ALA A 292 -14.27 10.10 -9.11
C ALA A 292 -13.00 10.96 -8.99
N LEU A 293 -11.92 10.55 -9.66
CA LEU A 293 -10.67 11.28 -9.70
C LEU A 293 -10.78 12.59 -10.49
N GLY A 294 -11.42 12.55 -11.66
CA GLY A 294 -11.69 13.74 -12.47
C GLY A 294 -12.56 14.78 -11.75
N ALA A 295 -13.48 14.34 -10.88
CA ALA A 295 -14.30 15.21 -10.05
C ALA A 295 -13.59 15.67 -8.75
N GLY A 296 -12.43 15.12 -8.39
CA GLY A 296 -11.77 15.39 -7.11
C GLY A 296 -12.58 14.91 -5.89
N ASP A 297 -13.51 13.96 -6.06
CA ASP A 297 -14.47 13.55 -5.03
C ASP A 297 -14.00 12.27 -4.31
N THR A 298 -13.45 12.44 -3.10
CA THR A 298 -12.99 11.32 -2.25
C THR A 298 -14.12 10.36 -1.90
N GLY A 299 -15.33 10.85 -1.63
CA GLY A 299 -16.46 9.99 -1.31
C GLY A 299 -16.89 9.11 -2.48
N LYS A 300 -16.84 9.62 -3.72
CA LYS A 300 -17.06 8.80 -4.93
C LYS A 300 -15.97 7.75 -5.11
N LEU A 301 -14.71 8.12 -4.88
CA LEU A 301 -13.59 7.19 -5.01
C LEU A 301 -13.72 6.04 -4.01
N ASP A 302 -14.03 6.35 -2.75
CA ASP A 302 -14.23 5.35 -1.70
C ASP A 302 -15.35 4.37 -2.05
N ARG A 303 -16.47 4.87 -2.59
CA ARG A 303 -17.57 4.00 -3.03
C ARG A 303 -17.19 3.11 -4.21
N ALA A 304 -16.40 3.63 -5.16
CA ALA A 304 -15.86 2.82 -6.26
C ALA A 304 -14.91 1.73 -5.77
N ILE A 305 -14.03 2.05 -4.81
CA ILE A 305 -13.10 1.10 -4.21
C ILE A 305 -13.83 0.04 -3.39
N MET A 306 -14.83 0.42 -2.59
CA MET A 306 -15.69 -0.51 -1.86
C MET A 306 -16.40 -1.48 -2.79
N GLU A 307 -16.95 -0.99 -3.90
CA GLU A 307 -17.58 -1.84 -4.90
C GLU A 307 -16.55 -2.76 -5.59
N ALA A 308 -15.35 -2.28 -5.94
CA ALA A 308 -14.29 -3.12 -6.48
C ALA A 308 -13.86 -4.23 -5.51
N MET A 309 -13.71 -3.93 -4.22
CA MET A 309 -13.42 -4.93 -3.19
C MET A 309 -14.55 -5.95 -3.02
N ARG A 310 -15.81 -5.58 -3.26
CA ARG A 310 -16.94 -6.52 -3.25
C ARG A 310 -16.79 -7.59 -4.32
N PHE A 311 -16.31 -7.24 -5.52
CA PHE A 311 -16.12 -8.18 -6.63
C PHE A 311 -14.98 -9.17 -6.39
N LYS A 312 -13.95 -8.77 -5.63
CA LYS A 312 -12.81 -9.64 -5.31
C LYS A 312 -12.35 -9.40 -3.86
N PRO A 313 -13.10 -9.87 -2.86
CA PRO A 313 -12.74 -9.70 -1.47
C PRO A 313 -11.50 -10.53 -1.12
N ILE A 314 -10.93 -10.30 0.06
CA ILE A 314 -9.70 -10.98 0.49
C ILE A 314 -9.86 -12.50 0.59
N TRP A 315 -11.05 -12.98 0.98
CA TRP A 315 -11.39 -14.40 1.13
C TRP A 315 -12.83 -14.67 0.70
N ILE A 316 -13.18 -15.95 0.51
CA ILE A 316 -14.57 -16.39 0.29
C ILE A 316 -15.44 -16.03 1.49
N GLY A 317 -14.89 -16.17 2.70
CA GLY A 317 -15.52 -15.88 3.97
C GLY A 317 -14.54 -16.09 5.12
N PRO A 318 -14.90 -15.71 6.36
CA PRO A 318 -14.13 -16.05 7.54
C PRO A 318 -14.37 -17.50 7.96
N TRP A 319 -13.45 -18.06 8.74
CA TRP A 319 -13.63 -19.40 9.33
C TRP A 319 -14.44 -19.30 10.62
N ARG A 320 -15.31 -20.29 10.85
CA ARG A 320 -16.05 -20.49 12.09
C ARG A 320 -15.93 -21.93 12.56
N TYR A 321 -15.99 -22.13 13.87
CA TYR A 321 -15.98 -23.44 14.50
C TYR A 321 -17.25 -23.64 15.31
N THR A 322 -17.96 -24.73 15.03
CA THR A 322 -19.22 -25.05 15.69
C THR A 322 -18.93 -25.64 17.06
N ARG A 323 -19.15 -24.87 18.12
CA ARG A 323 -18.86 -25.28 19.51
C ARG A 323 -19.82 -26.35 20.02
N ARG A 324 -21.10 -26.23 19.65
CA ARG A 324 -22.21 -27.11 20.05
C ARG A 324 -23.14 -27.30 18.87
N ASP A 325 -23.90 -28.40 18.88
CA ASP A 325 -24.92 -28.64 17.85
C ASP A 325 -25.83 -27.42 17.68
N ALA A 326 -25.96 -26.94 16.45
CA ALA A 326 -26.71 -25.72 16.12
C ALA A 326 -27.55 -25.94 14.85
N VAL A 327 -28.76 -25.40 14.83
CA VAL A 327 -29.62 -25.45 13.63
C VAL A 327 -29.45 -24.16 12.82
N ILE A 328 -29.14 -24.28 11.53
CA ILE A 328 -29.12 -23.17 10.57
C ILE A 328 -30.28 -23.27 9.59
N GLY A 329 -30.69 -22.15 9.00
CA GLY A 329 -31.78 -22.13 8.02
C GLY A 329 -33.14 -22.57 8.58
N LYS A 330 -33.36 -22.38 9.89
CA LYS A 330 -34.55 -22.84 10.61
C LYS A 330 -35.84 -22.40 9.93
N GLY A 331 -36.80 -23.31 9.80
CA GLY A 331 -38.11 -23.04 9.20
C GLY A 331 -38.08 -22.90 7.67
N THR A 332 -36.96 -23.26 7.02
CA THR A 332 -36.83 -23.21 5.55
C THR A 332 -36.47 -24.58 4.99
N ARG A 333 -36.59 -24.76 3.66
CA ARG A 333 -36.23 -26.01 2.98
C ARG A 333 -34.75 -26.41 3.10
N ARG A 334 -33.90 -25.51 3.61
CA ARG A 334 -32.45 -25.69 3.80
C ARG A 334 -32.06 -25.86 5.28
N GLU A 335 -33.04 -26.08 6.16
CA GLU A 335 -32.80 -26.33 7.57
C GLU A 335 -31.83 -27.50 7.77
N ARG A 336 -30.83 -27.30 8.63
CA ARG A 336 -29.80 -28.30 8.88
C ARG A 336 -29.24 -28.18 10.30
N VAL A 337 -29.04 -29.34 10.95
CA VAL A 337 -28.21 -29.44 12.16
C VAL A 337 -26.73 -29.44 11.75
N VAL A 338 -25.99 -28.46 12.22
CA VAL A 338 -24.54 -28.39 12.17
C VAL A 338 -24.00 -29.00 13.46
N LYS A 339 -23.22 -30.07 13.35
CA LYS A 339 -22.71 -30.80 14.52
C LYS A 339 -21.54 -30.09 15.17
N ALA A 340 -21.41 -30.23 16.48
CA ALA A 340 -20.23 -29.79 17.22
C ALA A 340 -18.95 -30.33 16.57
N GLY A 341 -17.92 -29.48 16.46
CA GLY A 341 -16.67 -29.82 15.77
C GLY A 341 -16.65 -29.52 14.28
N THR A 342 -17.77 -29.10 13.69
CA THR A 342 -17.81 -28.70 12.28
C THR A 342 -17.15 -27.33 12.08
N VAL A 343 -16.21 -27.23 11.14
CA VAL A 343 -15.73 -25.96 10.63
C VAL A 343 -16.69 -25.47 9.56
N VAL A 344 -17.14 -24.23 9.71
CA VAL A 344 -18.04 -23.60 8.75
C VAL A 344 -17.40 -22.37 8.11
N MET A 345 -17.60 -22.26 6.80
CA MET A 345 -17.20 -21.13 5.97
C MET A 345 -18.48 -20.37 5.57
N PRO A 346 -18.93 -19.38 6.35
CA PRO A 346 -19.94 -18.43 5.91
C PRO A 346 -19.39 -17.59 4.75
N ALA A 347 -19.78 -17.91 3.51
CA ALA A 347 -19.24 -17.29 2.31
C ALA A 347 -19.78 -15.87 2.12
N THR A 348 -19.15 -14.88 2.75
CA THR A 348 -19.49 -13.46 2.60
C THR A 348 -19.40 -13.00 1.15
N LEU A 349 -18.46 -13.54 0.36
CA LEU A 349 -18.43 -13.33 -1.10
C LEU A 349 -19.73 -13.79 -1.77
N SER A 350 -20.27 -14.96 -1.40
CA SER A 350 -21.54 -15.42 -1.96
C SER A 350 -22.71 -14.54 -1.52
N ALA A 351 -22.74 -14.16 -0.22
CA ALA A 351 -23.80 -13.34 0.35
C ALA A 351 -23.91 -11.97 -0.32
N MET A 352 -22.79 -11.29 -0.58
CA MET A 352 -22.77 -9.99 -1.28
C MET A 352 -23.24 -10.07 -2.76
N PHE A 353 -23.49 -11.28 -3.27
CA PHE A 353 -24.01 -11.53 -4.61
C PHE A 353 -25.34 -12.32 -4.59
N ASP A 354 -25.98 -12.46 -3.45
CA ASP A 354 -27.25 -13.16 -3.32
C ASP A 354 -28.41 -12.26 -3.80
N PRO A 355 -29.11 -12.60 -4.89
CA PRO A 355 -30.19 -11.77 -5.43
C PRO A 355 -31.42 -11.68 -4.51
N GLU A 356 -31.53 -12.52 -3.48
CA GLU A 356 -32.61 -12.42 -2.49
C GLU A 356 -32.41 -11.25 -1.51
N ILE A 357 -31.18 -10.75 -1.37
CA ILE A 357 -30.85 -9.66 -0.43
C ILE A 357 -30.18 -8.45 -1.11
N VAL A 358 -29.48 -8.64 -2.23
CA VAL A 358 -28.76 -7.58 -2.94
C VAL A 358 -29.39 -7.37 -4.31
N GLN A 359 -29.83 -6.14 -4.58
CA GLN A 359 -30.42 -5.77 -5.88
C GLN A 359 -29.33 -5.72 -6.97
N ARG A 360 -29.62 -6.27 -8.16
CA ARG A 360 -28.67 -6.31 -9.31
C ARG A 360 -27.24 -6.71 -8.87
N PRO A 361 -27.04 -7.86 -8.21
CA PRO A 361 -25.79 -8.16 -7.50
C PRO A 361 -24.54 -8.21 -8.40
N ASN A 362 -24.72 -8.49 -9.68
CA ASN A 362 -23.63 -8.59 -10.66
C ASN A 362 -23.26 -7.25 -11.32
N ALA A 363 -24.07 -6.20 -11.14
CA ALA A 363 -23.74 -4.86 -11.64
C ALA A 363 -22.68 -4.21 -10.74
N PHE A 364 -21.76 -3.44 -11.34
CA PHE A 364 -20.88 -2.57 -10.58
C PHE A 364 -21.64 -1.30 -10.24
N ASP A 365 -22.12 -1.21 -8.99
CA ASP A 365 -23.01 -0.14 -8.54
C ASP A 365 -22.41 0.52 -7.29
N THR A 366 -21.93 1.76 -7.45
CA THR A 366 -21.31 2.53 -6.37
C THR A 366 -22.34 3.23 -5.47
N SER A 367 -23.64 3.09 -5.76
CA SER A 367 -24.73 3.66 -4.97
C SER A 367 -25.33 2.69 -3.94
N ARG A 368 -24.76 1.48 -3.82
CA ARG A 368 -25.29 0.45 -2.91
C ARG A 368 -25.27 0.91 -1.45
N PRO A 369 -26.29 0.55 -0.67
CA PRO A 369 -26.30 0.82 0.76
C PRO A 369 -25.23 -0.02 1.49
N HIS A 370 -24.64 0.54 2.55
CA HIS A 370 -23.57 -0.12 3.31
C HIS A 370 -23.90 -1.53 3.80
N ARG A 371 -25.17 -1.81 4.13
CA ARG A 371 -25.65 -3.13 4.58
C ARG A 371 -25.47 -4.27 3.56
N ASP A 372 -25.28 -3.94 2.28
CA ASP A 372 -25.08 -4.92 1.21
C ASP A 372 -23.61 -5.35 1.12
N TYR A 373 -22.71 -4.64 1.80
CA TYR A 373 -21.30 -4.97 1.88
C TYR A 373 -21.01 -5.80 3.12
N MET A 374 -20.23 -6.86 2.91
CA MET A 374 -19.65 -7.71 3.96
C MET A 374 -18.13 -7.86 3.77
N VAL A 375 -17.50 -6.92 3.05
CA VAL A 375 -16.05 -6.91 2.76
C VAL A 375 -15.23 -6.82 4.05
N PHE A 376 -15.77 -6.18 5.08
CA PHE A 376 -15.16 -6.01 6.40
C PHE A 376 -15.73 -6.97 7.47
N GLY A 377 -16.43 -8.02 7.05
CA GLY A 377 -17.12 -8.93 7.96
C GLY A 377 -18.47 -8.39 8.44
N TYR A 378 -18.98 -8.97 9.53
CA TYR A 378 -20.32 -8.71 10.06
C TYR A 378 -20.41 -9.14 11.54
N GLY A 379 -21.38 -8.59 12.28
CA GLY A 379 -21.59 -8.88 13.70
C GLY A 379 -20.51 -8.29 14.62
N ILE A 380 -20.28 -8.92 15.78
CA ILE A 380 -19.34 -8.43 16.79
C ILE A 380 -17.88 -8.34 16.29
N HIS A 381 -17.54 -9.11 15.25
CA HIS A 381 -16.21 -9.13 14.62
C HIS A 381 -16.15 -8.30 13.33
N LEU A 382 -17.02 -7.31 13.17
CA LEU A 382 -16.84 -6.28 12.14
C LEU A 382 -15.44 -5.65 12.28
N CYS A 383 -14.73 -5.51 11.16
CA CYS A 383 -13.33 -5.08 11.14
C CYS A 383 -13.13 -3.75 11.89
N ILE A 384 -12.31 -3.79 12.94
CA ILE A 384 -11.97 -2.59 13.73
C ILE A 384 -11.09 -1.59 12.95
N GLY A 385 -10.36 -2.07 11.93
CA GLY A 385 -9.49 -1.27 11.07
C GLY A 385 -10.13 -0.80 9.76
N ALA A 386 -11.46 -0.94 9.61
CA ALA A 386 -12.14 -0.66 8.33
C ALA A 386 -11.85 0.74 7.77
N GLU A 387 -11.89 1.78 8.62
CA GLU A 387 -11.61 3.16 8.19
C GLU A 387 -10.15 3.36 7.78
N ILE A 388 -9.19 2.79 8.54
CA ILE A 388 -7.77 2.85 8.20
C ILE A 388 -7.53 2.16 6.85
N ALA A 389 -8.18 1.03 6.61
CA ALA A 389 -8.07 0.29 5.36
C ALA A 389 -8.68 1.04 4.17
N ARG A 390 -9.87 1.64 4.34
CA ARG A 390 -10.51 2.47 3.32
C ARG A 390 -9.58 3.61 2.89
N ILE A 391 -9.04 4.35 3.86
CA ILE A 391 -8.12 5.47 3.60
C ILE A 391 -6.84 4.99 2.91
N GLN A 392 -6.18 3.98 3.46
CA GLN A 392 -4.90 3.52 2.92
C GLN A 392 -5.05 3.02 1.48
N ILE A 393 -6.06 2.20 1.19
CA ILE A 393 -6.31 1.68 -0.16
C ILE A 393 -6.72 2.83 -1.08
N GLY A 394 -7.59 3.73 -0.61
CA GLY A 394 -8.00 4.95 -1.28
C GLY A 394 -6.84 5.78 -1.80
N GLU A 395 -5.91 6.14 -0.91
CA GLU A 395 -4.76 6.98 -1.26
C GLU A 395 -3.75 6.26 -2.15
N CYS A 396 -3.54 4.96 -1.97
CA CYS A 396 -2.71 4.18 -2.90
C CYS A 396 -3.31 4.16 -4.31
N ILE A 397 -4.61 3.90 -4.45
CA ILE A 397 -5.29 3.90 -5.75
C ILE A 397 -5.25 5.31 -6.35
N ARG A 398 -5.55 6.36 -5.58
CA ARG A 398 -5.48 7.75 -6.04
C ARG A 398 -4.10 8.11 -6.60
N ALA A 399 -3.04 7.82 -5.84
CA ALA A 399 -1.67 8.13 -6.25
C ALA A 399 -1.25 7.31 -7.49
N LEU A 400 -1.69 6.05 -7.60
CA LEU A 400 -1.37 5.22 -8.75
C LEU A 400 -2.05 5.72 -10.02
N PHE A 401 -3.35 6.07 -9.93
CA PHE A 401 -4.16 6.55 -11.05
C PHE A 401 -3.93 8.01 -11.39
N SER A 402 -3.16 8.76 -10.60
CA SER A 402 -2.66 10.08 -11.00
C SER A 402 -1.63 9.99 -12.13
N LYS A 403 -1.14 8.79 -12.47
CA LYS A 403 -0.24 8.58 -13.59
C LYS A 403 -1.02 8.49 -14.92
N PRO A 404 -0.61 9.25 -15.96
CA PRO A 404 -1.32 9.28 -17.23
C PRO A 404 -1.24 7.93 -17.94
N LYS A 405 -2.36 7.50 -18.54
CA LYS A 405 -2.50 6.23 -19.28
C LYS A 405 -2.01 5.00 -18.51
N LEU A 406 -2.33 4.94 -17.21
CA LEU A 406 -2.06 3.76 -16.38
C LEU A 406 -2.72 2.50 -16.97
N THR A 407 -1.90 1.48 -17.22
CA THR A 407 -2.28 0.17 -17.74
C THR A 407 -1.45 -0.94 -17.08
N ARG A 408 -1.85 -2.20 -17.26
CA ARG A 408 -1.01 -3.34 -16.87
C ARG A 408 0.23 -3.39 -17.77
N ALA A 409 1.36 -3.76 -17.20
CA ALA A 409 2.54 -4.05 -18.00
C ALA A 409 2.30 -5.22 -18.96
N ARG A 410 2.98 -5.22 -20.11
CA ARG A 410 2.78 -6.28 -21.11
C ARG A 410 3.23 -7.66 -20.61
N GLY A 411 2.58 -8.70 -21.11
CA GLY A 411 2.96 -10.10 -20.88
C GLY A 411 2.73 -10.58 -19.44
N ARG A 412 3.63 -11.44 -18.94
CA ARG A 412 3.51 -12.06 -17.60
C ARG A 412 3.65 -11.05 -16.46
N ALA A 413 4.37 -9.94 -16.69
CA ALA A 413 4.61 -8.91 -15.70
C ALA A 413 3.33 -8.18 -15.26
N GLY A 414 2.37 -7.99 -16.16
CA GLY A 414 1.06 -7.39 -15.84
C GLY A 414 0.03 -8.37 -15.27
N LYS A 415 0.41 -9.62 -15.02
CA LYS A 415 -0.42 -10.58 -14.29
C LYS A 415 0.00 -10.60 -12.83
N MET A 416 -0.98 -10.59 -11.94
CA MET A 416 -0.72 -10.64 -10.51
C MET A 416 -0.07 -11.98 -10.13
N VAL A 417 1.04 -11.92 -9.40
CA VAL A 417 1.77 -13.08 -8.87
C VAL A 417 1.65 -13.07 -7.36
N SER A 418 1.45 -14.24 -6.75
CA SER A 418 1.28 -14.41 -5.31
C SER A 418 2.39 -15.26 -4.67
N VAL A 419 2.59 -15.07 -3.37
CA VAL A 419 3.35 -15.94 -2.48
C VAL A 419 2.39 -16.53 -1.46
N GLY A 420 2.18 -17.85 -1.54
CA GLY A 420 1.03 -18.47 -0.89
C GLY A 420 -0.26 -17.84 -1.42
N ALA A 421 -1.11 -17.37 -0.51
CA ALA A 421 -2.36 -16.69 -0.86
C ALA A 421 -2.22 -15.17 -1.03
N TYR A 422 -1.06 -14.58 -0.72
CA TYR A 422 -0.85 -13.14 -0.69
C TYR A 422 -0.26 -12.62 -2.00
N PRO A 423 -0.84 -11.58 -2.63
CA PRO A 423 -0.26 -10.91 -3.79
C PRO A 423 1.13 -10.37 -3.48
N ALA A 424 2.07 -10.61 -4.38
CA ALA A 424 3.47 -10.23 -4.24
C ALA A 424 3.94 -9.26 -5.33
N SER A 425 3.38 -9.35 -6.54
CA SER A 425 3.81 -8.51 -7.66
C SER A 425 2.69 -8.29 -8.68
N LEU A 426 2.55 -7.05 -9.15
CA LEU A 426 1.77 -6.68 -10.34
C LEU A 426 2.42 -5.45 -10.96
N LYS A 427 3.07 -5.63 -12.12
CA LYS A 427 3.71 -4.52 -12.80
C LYS A 427 2.70 -3.73 -13.64
N VAL A 428 2.80 -2.42 -13.57
CA VAL A 428 1.98 -1.47 -14.32
C VAL A 428 2.87 -0.56 -15.17
N ASP A 429 2.31 -0.09 -16.28
CA ASP A 429 2.91 0.90 -17.17
C ASP A 429 2.04 2.15 -17.20
N PHE A 430 2.68 3.29 -17.44
CA PHE A 430 2.04 4.60 -17.59
C PHE A 430 2.95 5.49 -18.43
N GLU A 431 2.40 6.57 -18.97
CA GLU A 431 3.20 7.56 -19.69
C GLU A 431 4.10 8.33 -18.71
N ARG A 432 5.36 8.53 -19.11
CA ARG A 432 6.25 9.44 -18.38
C ARG A 432 5.81 10.87 -18.63
N SER A 433 5.95 11.71 -17.61
CA SER A 433 5.95 13.15 -17.82
C SER A 433 6.96 13.49 -18.92
N PRO A 434 6.64 14.42 -19.85
CA PRO A 434 7.62 14.95 -20.79
C PRO A 434 8.91 15.43 -20.11
N LEU A 435 8.79 15.95 -18.87
CA LEU A 435 9.90 16.41 -18.02
C LEU A 435 10.79 15.27 -17.47
N CYS A 436 10.37 14.01 -17.58
CA CYS A 436 11.11 12.83 -17.11
C CYS A 436 11.68 11.98 -18.26
N ARG A 437 11.73 12.55 -19.47
CA ARG A 437 12.47 11.97 -20.58
C ARG A 437 13.95 12.17 -20.33
N THR A 438 14.78 11.20 -20.70
CA THR A 438 16.22 11.41 -20.81
C THR A 438 16.39 12.49 -21.86
N ALA A 439 16.73 13.70 -21.44
CA ALA A 439 17.15 14.75 -22.35
C ALA A 439 18.63 14.54 -22.65
N GLU A 440 19.02 14.71 -23.91
CA GLU A 440 20.42 15.02 -24.21
C GLU A 440 20.76 16.29 -23.45
N GLN A 441 21.90 16.33 -22.75
CA GLN A 441 22.32 17.50 -22.00
C GLN A 441 23.60 18.00 -22.62
N SER A 442 23.63 19.29 -22.95
CA SER A 442 24.78 19.91 -23.59
C SER A 442 25.39 20.95 -22.65
N MET A 443 26.71 20.89 -22.48
CA MET A 443 27.51 21.96 -21.92
C MET A 443 28.17 22.70 -23.08
N VAL A 444 27.80 23.95 -23.27
CA VAL A 444 28.27 24.80 -24.37
C VAL A 444 29.16 25.89 -23.80
N THR A 445 30.36 26.03 -24.35
CA THR A 445 31.27 27.15 -24.07
C THR A 445 31.51 27.91 -25.36
N VAL A 446 31.02 29.15 -25.42
CA VAL A 446 31.24 30.06 -26.54
C VAL A 446 32.36 31.01 -26.15
N VAL A 447 33.44 31.01 -26.94
CA VAL A 447 34.59 31.90 -26.75
C VAL A 447 34.65 32.88 -27.92
N CYS A 448 34.40 34.16 -27.65
CA CYS A 448 34.44 35.21 -28.66
C CYS A 448 35.61 36.16 -28.39
N PRO A 449 36.62 36.24 -29.28
CA PRO A 449 37.71 37.19 -29.14
C PRO A 449 37.22 38.63 -29.11
N ILE A 450 37.82 39.45 -28.24
CA ILE A 450 37.59 40.90 -28.21
C ILE A 450 38.42 41.51 -29.34
N THR A 451 37.76 42.05 -30.36
CA THR A 451 38.42 42.58 -31.57
C THR A 451 38.41 44.10 -31.64
N ARG A 452 37.55 44.74 -30.84
CA ARG A 452 37.47 46.20 -30.77
C ARG A 452 38.51 46.72 -29.77
N PRO A 453 39.25 47.80 -30.10
CA PRO A 453 40.29 48.34 -29.23
C PRO A 453 39.65 49.05 -28.03
N MET A 454 39.50 48.34 -26.91
CA MET A 454 38.99 48.88 -25.64
C MET A 454 39.63 48.16 -24.43
N PRO A 455 39.80 48.84 -23.27
CA PRO A 455 40.32 48.20 -22.06
C PRO A 455 39.41 47.07 -21.57
N LEU A 456 40.00 45.97 -21.08
CA LEU A 456 39.22 44.84 -20.56
C LEU A 456 38.31 45.22 -19.38
N ASP A 457 38.70 46.22 -18.58
CA ASP A 457 37.86 46.71 -17.48
C ASP A 457 36.54 47.33 -17.98
N ALA A 458 36.58 48.07 -19.09
CA ALA A 458 35.36 48.60 -19.70
C ALA A 458 34.44 47.48 -20.25
N VAL A 459 35.03 46.36 -20.69
CA VAL A 459 34.27 45.18 -21.09
C VAL A 459 33.66 44.48 -19.87
N ARG A 460 34.38 44.43 -18.75
CA ARG A 460 33.89 43.88 -17.48
C ARG A 460 32.71 44.69 -16.95
N ASP A 461 32.75 46.01 -17.07
CA ASP A 461 31.63 46.89 -16.68
C ASP A 461 30.37 46.56 -17.49
N ASN A 462 30.49 46.39 -18.82
CA ASN A 462 29.36 45.99 -19.68
C ASN A 462 28.76 44.63 -19.28
N VAL A 463 29.58 43.68 -18.82
CA VAL A 463 29.11 42.37 -18.33
C VAL A 463 28.50 42.51 -16.93
N ALA A 464 29.06 43.37 -16.08
CA ALA A 464 28.57 43.60 -14.72
C ALA A 464 27.14 44.17 -14.69
N ASP A 465 26.75 44.94 -15.71
CA ASP A 465 25.39 45.46 -15.88
C ASP A 465 24.31 44.36 -16.02
N LEU A 466 24.69 43.13 -16.38
CA LEU A 466 23.78 41.98 -16.39
C LEU A 466 23.47 41.45 -14.97
N GLY A 467 24.28 41.84 -13.97
CA GLY A 467 24.18 41.41 -12.58
C GLY A 467 24.92 40.10 -12.27
N ASN A 468 25.40 39.96 -11.04
CA ASN A 468 25.92 38.71 -10.50
C ASN A 468 25.50 38.51 -9.03
N PRO A 469 24.46 37.69 -8.73
CA PRO A 469 23.61 36.94 -9.66
C PRO A 469 22.87 37.85 -10.65
N ALA A 470 22.44 37.29 -11.79
CA ALA A 470 21.78 38.06 -12.83
C ALA A 470 20.55 38.82 -12.31
N ILE A 471 20.28 40.00 -12.88
CA ILE A 471 19.11 40.80 -12.52
C ILE A 471 17.81 40.01 -12.70
N GLY A 472 16.78 40.34 -11.91
CA GLY A 472 15.54 39.55 -11.83
C GLY A 472 14.82 39.33 -13.17
N GLU A 473 14.94 40.25 -14.12
CA GLU A 473 14.41 40.09 -15.48
C GLU A 473 15.08 38.95 -16.25
N ILE A 474 16.41 38.85 -16.20
CA ILE A 474 17.19 37.79 -16.88
C ILE A 474 16.90 36.44 -16.21
N SER A 475 16.89 36.39 -14.88
CA SER A 475 16.55 35.16 -14.13
C SER A 475 15.15 34.66 -14.51
N ALA A 476 14.15 35.55 -14.50
CA ALA A 476 12.77 35.19 -14.85
C ALA A 476 12.64 34.74 -16.31
N ALA A 477 13.40 35.33 -17.24
CA ALA A 477 13.41 34.92 -18.64
C ALA A 477 14.00 33.51 -18.83
N LEU A 478 15.09 33.18 -18.13
CA LEU A 478 15.72 31.85 -18.16
C LEU A 478 14.84 30.79 -17.49
N ASP A 479 14.24 31.10 -16.34
CA ASP A 479 13.30 30.21 -15.63
C ASP A 479 12.07 29.88 -16.49
N LYS A 480 11.59 30.84 -17.27
CA LYS A 480 10.46 30.64 -18.18
C LYS A 480 10.77 29.69 -19.34
N VAL A 481 12.02 29.64 -19.80
CA VAL A 481 12.46 28.69 -20.84
C VAL A 481 12.52 27.28 -20.25
N GLY A 482 13.00 27.14 -19.02
CA GLY A 482 12.91 25.90 -18.25
C GLY A 482 13.83 24.76 -18.72
N THR A 483 14.66 25.00 -19.76
CA THR A 483 15.67 24.04 -20.26
C THR A 483 17.10 24.47 -19.96
N ILE A 484 17.35 25.71 -19.51
CA ILE A 484 18.68 26.19 -19.12
C ILE A 484 18.87 25.98 -17.63
N HIS A 485 19.91 25.24 -17.25
CA HIS A 485 20.21 24.90 -15.86
C HIS A 485 21.31 25.78 -15.28
N PHE A 486 22.17 26.31 -16.14
CA PHE A 486 23.27 27.20 -15.77
C PHE A 486 23.65 28.10 -16.95
N THR A 487 23.99 29.36 -16.67
CA THR A 487 24.69 30.20 -17.64
C THR A 487 25.61 31.20 -16.93
N SER A 488 26.78 31.45 -17.51
CA SER A 488 27.76 32.44 -17.03
C SER A 488 28.32 33.23 -18.21
N LEU A 489 28.60 34.51 -18.02
CA LEU A 489 29.34 35.33 -18.98
C LEU A 489 30.53 35.97 -18.26
N ALA A 490 31.73 35.76 -18.79
CA ALA A 490 32.97 36.26 -18.20
C ALA A 490 33.87 36.91 -19.24
N VAL A 491 34.70 37.86 -18.79
CA VAL A 491 35.78 38.44 -19.58
C VAL A 491 37.09 37.77 -19.19
N ALA A 492 37.64 36.95 -20.08
CA ALA A 492 38.88 36.22 -19.84
C ALA A 492 40.06 36.94 -20.52
N PRO A 493 41.13 37.33 -19.78
CA PRO A 493 42.35 37.83 -20.39
C PRO A 493 43.06 36.71 -21.16
N THR A 494 43.53 36.99 -22.36
CA THR A 494 44.21 36.02 -23.24
C THR A 494 45.67 36.37 -23.51
N GLY A 495 46.14 37.54 -23.07
CA GLY A 495 47.53 37.95 -23.18
C GLY A 495 47.68 39.46 -23.37
N LYS A 496 48.72 39.86 -24.10
CA LYS A 496 48.94 41.23 -24.56
C LYS A 496 49.24 41.22 -26.05
N ASP A 497 48.73 42.22 -26.76
CA ASP A 497 49.06 42.42 -28.16
C ASP A 497 50.53 42.86 -28.29
N GLU A 498 51.31 42.14 -29.09
CA GLU A 498 52.76 42.35 -29.19
C GLU A 498 53.15 43.71 -29.79
N LYS A 499 52.25 44.36 -30.54
CA LYS A 499 52.52 45.63 -31.24
C LYS A 499 52.09 46.85 -30.43
N SER A 500 50.97 46.75 -29.71
CA SER A 500 50.37 47.86 -28.96
C SER A 500 50.57 47.77 -27.44
N GLY A 501 50.96 46.60 -26.92
CA GLY A 501 51.10 46.35 -25.48
C GLY A 501 49.77 46.30 -24.71
N ALA A 502 48.63 46.45 -25.40
CA ALA A 502 47.29 46.39 -24.82
C ALA A 502 46.93 44.95 -24.40
N GLU A 503 46.18 44.81 -23.31
CA GLU A 503 45.65 43.51 -22.91
C GLU A 503 44.65 42.98 -23.94
N THR A 504 44.82 41.72 -24.34
CA THR A 504 43.86 41.00 -25.19
C THR A 504 42.96 40.14 -24.31
N GLY A 505 41.74 39.89 -24.77
CA GLY A 505 40.80 39.05 -24.05
C GLY A 505 39.74 38.42 -24.93
N ALA A 506 38.89 37.61 -24.31
CA ALA A 506 37.72 37.00 -24.92
C ALA A 506 36.51 37.09 -23.99
N LEU A 507 35.31 37.19 -24.56
CA LEU A 507 34.08 36.89 -23.86
C LEU A 507 33.91 35.37 -23.83
N VAL A 508 33.68 34.81 -22.65
CA VAL A 508 33.41 33.39 -22.42
C VAL A 508 31.99 33.26 -21.90
N LEU A 509 31.10 32.72 -22.73
CA LEU A 509 29.72 32.40 -22.36
C LEU A 509 29.60 30.89 -22.16
N GLU A 510 29.30 30.49 -20.94
CA GLU A 510 29.04 29.09 -20.59
C GLU A 510 27.55 28.87 -20.42
N ILE A 511 27.05 27.74 -20.92
CA ILE A 511 25.64 27.38 -20.88
C ILE A 511 25.54 25.89 -20.62
N SER A 512 24.74 25.49 -19.63
CA SER A 512 24.29 24.11 -19.45
C SER A 512 22.78 24.06 -19.63
N GLY A 513 22.29 23.13 -20.45
CA GLY A 513 20.86 22.95 -20.64
C GLY A 513 20.47 21.66 -21.34
N ASP A 514 19.17 21.41 -21.37
CA ASP A 514 18.55 20.28 -22.03
C ASP A 514 18.47 20.52 -23.55
N GLY A 515 18.87 19.51 -24.33
CA GLY A 515 18.87 19.49 -25.80
C GLY A 515 20.28 19.32 -26.38
N SER A 516 20.34 19.37 -27.72
CA SER A 516 21.60 19.47 -28.46
C SER A 516 22.27 20.83 -28.23
N THR A 517 23.53 20.98 -28.67
CA THR A 517 24.24 22.26 -28.65
C THR A 517 23.42 23.40 -29.28
N ASP A 518 22.77 23.13 -30.41
CA ASP A 518 21.97 24.12 -31.14
C ASP A 518 20.71 24.51 -30.37
N ASP A 519 20.05 23.56 -29.72
CA ASP A 519 18.86 23.81 -28.88
C ASP A 519 19.20 24.73 -27.70
N VAL A 520 20.34 24.47 -27.04
CA VAL A 520 20.81 25.26 -25.88
C VAL A 520 21.20 26.68 -26.30
N ILE A 521 21.90 26.84 -27.44
CA ILE A 521 22.23 28.16 -27.98
C ILE A 521 20.97 28.92 -28.38
N ALA A 522 20.02 28.26 -29.07
CA ALA A 522 18.77 28.87 -29.49
C ALA A 522 17.93 29.33 -28.29
N ALA A 523 17.87 28.52 -27.23
CA ALA A 523 17.18 28.85 -25.98
C ALA A 523 17.75 30.10 -25.31
N ILE A 524 19.08 30.24 -25.20
CA ILE A 524 19.72 31.45 -24.66
C ILE A 524 19.49 32.65 -25.57
N ALA A 525 19.65 32.48 -26.89
CA ALA A 525 19.43 33.55 -27.86
C ALA A 525 17.98 34.06 -27.82
N GLN A 526 17.01 33.17 -27.62
CA GLN A 526 15.60 33.53 -27.46
C GLN A 526 15.31 34.22 -26.12
N ALA A 527 15.87 33.71 -25.02
CA ALA A 527 15.59 34.22 -23.67
C ALA A 527 16.21 35.60 -23.44
N ILE A 528 17.51 35.72 -23.71
CA ILE A 528 18.33 36.87 -23.29
C ILE A 528 19.21 37.41 -24.41
N GLY A 529 19.06 36.92 -25.65
CA GLY A 529 19.88 37.37 -26.78
C GLY A 529 19.78 38.87 -27.05
N HIS A 530 18.64 39.52 -26.77
CA HIS A 530 18.51 40.98 -26.90
C HIS A 530 19.40 41.76 -25.92
N ARG A 531 19.83 41.17 -24.79
CA ARG A 531 20.79 41.75 -23.84
C ARG A 531 22.23 41.40 -24.20
N LEU A 532 22.46 40.20 -24.72
CA LEU A 532 23.81 39.74 -25.10
C LEU A 532 24.29 40.36 -26.41
N ARG A 533 23.40 40.54 -27.40
CA ARG A 533 23.75 41.06 -28.74
C ARG A 533 24.51 42.38 -28.70
N PRO A 534 24.10 43.43 -27.97
CA PRO A 534 24.85 44.68 -27.89
C PRO A 534 26.28 44.45 -27.40
N ILE A 535 26.48 43.66 -26.36
CA ILE A 535 27.80 43.37 -25.79
C ILE A 535 28.68 42.64 -26.82
N PHE A 536 28.17 41.56 -27.42
CA PHE A 536 28.94 40.78 -28.40
C PHE A 536 29.25 41.57 -29.68
N ARG A 537 28.32 42.43 -30.14
CA ARG A 537 28.56 43.33 -31.28
C ARG A 537 29.61 44.39 -30.96
N ASP A 538 29.43 45.09 -29.84
CA ASP A 538 30.22 46.27 -29.49
C ASP A 538 31.64 45.88 -29.03
N VAL A 539 31.82 44.67 -28.51
CA VAL A 539 33.11 44.16 -27.99
C VAL A 539 33.81 43.25 -29.01
N CYS A 540 33.09 42.28 -29.59
CA CYS A 540 33.68 41.25 -30.47
C CYS A 540 33.55 41.60 -31.97
N GLY A 541 32.83 42.67 -32.33
CA GLY A 541 32.67 43.11 -33.72
C GLY A 541 31.81 42.16 -34.56
N LEU A 542 30.94 41.38 -33.93
CA LEU A 542 30.01 40.48 -34.61
C LEU A 542 28.85 41.24 -35.25
N PRO A 543 28.29 40.76 -36.38
CA PRO A 543 27.06 41.32 -36.96
C PRO A 543 25.83 41.06 -36.07
N ASP A 544 24.75 41.83 -36.30
CA ASP A 544 23.49 41.81 -35.50
C ASP A 544 22.72 40.47 -35.52
#